data_AF-F2F5Q6-F1
#
_entry.id   AF-F2F5Q6-F1
#
_cell.length_a   1.000
_cell.length_b   1.000
_cell.length_c   1.000
_cell.angle_alpha   90.00
_cell.angle_beta   90.00
_cell.angle_gamma   90.00
#
_symmetry.space_group_name_H-M   'P 1'
#
loop_
_entity.id
_entity.type
_entity.pdbx_description
1 polymer ?
#
loop_
_entity_poly.entity_id
_entity_poly.type
_entity_poly.pdbx_seq_one_letter_code
_entity_poly.pdbx_strand_id
1 'polypeptide(L)' 'MAKYADEEMWLHRYISAIQVGNEGSKKIALKNGMHLEKTIEMDGKMVEIYVKLNSFEEDETEAL' A
#
# COMPACT_ATOMS: atom_id res chain seq x y z
N MET A 1 -0.63 -14.56 0.43
CA MET A 1 -1.07 -13.70 -0.69
C MET A 1 -0.22 -12.45 -0.91
N ALA A 2 0.52 -11.92 0.08
CA ALA A 2 1.41 -10.76 -0.14
C ALA A 2 2.77 -11.09 -0.79
N LYS A 3 3.26 -12.34 -0.70
CA LYS A 3 4.62 -12.71 -1.10
C LYS A 3 4.93 -12.60 -2.61
N TYR A 4 3.93 -12.74 -3.47
CA TYR A 4 4.12 -12.72 -4.94
C TYR A 4 4.32 -11.31 -5.49
N ALA A 5 3.68 -10.30 -4.88
CA ALA A 5 3.82 -8.91 -5.31
C ALA A 5 5.20 -8.34 -4.96
N ASP A 6 5.83 -8.85 -3.90
CA ASP A 6 7.13 -8.39 -3.41
C ASP A 6 8.30 -8.97 -4.21
N GLU A 7 8.16 -10.17 -4.77
CA GLU A 7 9.26 -10.90 -5.43
C GLU A 7 9.36 -10.64 -6.95
N GLU A 8 8.26 -10.30 -7.65
CA GLU A 8 8.26 -10.15 -9.14
C GLU A 8 8.05 -8.72 -9.65
N MET A 9 7.65 -7.79 -8.79
CA MET A 9 7.42 -6.40 -9.18
C MET A 9 8.19 -5.50 -8.22
N TRP A 10 9.13 -4.71 -8.72
CA TRP A 10 9.74 -3.60 -7.96
C TRP A 10 8.68 -2.54 -7.64
N LEU A 11 7.75 -2.87 -6.75
CA LEU A 11 6.68 -1.99 -6.32
C LEU A 11 7.29 -1.01 -5.32
N HIS A 12 7.68 0.15 -5.82
CA HIS A 12 8.09 1.31 -5.00
C HIS A 12 7.02 1.74 -3.99
N ARG A 13 5.76 1.36 -4.23
CA ARG A 13 4.62 1.80 -3.44
C ARG A 13 3.46 0.82 -3.49
N TYR A 14 2.96 0.45 -2.31
CA TYR A 14 1.71 -0.27 -2.15
C TYR A 14 0.55 0.70 -1.98
N ILE A 15 -0.57 0.42 -2.64
CA ILE A 15 -1.80 1.22 -2.58
C ILE A 15 -2.97 0.30 -2.24
N SER A 16 -3.80 0.71 -1.29
CA SER A 16 -5.04 0.04 -0.90
C SER A 16 -6.19 1.03 -0.92
N ALA A 17 -7.19 0.76 -1.76
CA ALA A 17 -8.39 1.56 -1.89
C ALA A 17 -9.52 0.94 -1.05
N ILE A 18 -9.91 1.59 0.03
CA ILE A 18 -10.84 1.04 1.04
C ILE A 18 -12.10 1.89 1.10
N GLN A 19 -13.27 1.30 0.88
CA GLN A 19 -14.54 2.02 1.00
C GLN A 19 -14.72 2.57 2.42
N VAL A 20 -15.17 3.82 2.53
CA VAL A 20 -15.51 4.45 3.82
C VAL A 20 -16.53 3.60 4.56
N GLY A 21 -16.26 3.35 5.85
CA GLY A 21 -17.06 2.49 6.72
C GLY A 21 -16.61 1.02 6.78
N ASN A 22 -15.65 0.60 5.96
CA ASN A 22 -15.03 -0.73 6.07
C ASN A 22 -13.90 -0.73 7.12
N GLU A 23 -14.30 -0.73 8.39
CA GLU A 23 -13.38 -0.71 9.53
C GLU A 23 -12.46 -1.94 9.62
N GLY A 24 -12.90 -3.09 9.10
CA GLY A 24 -12.11 -4.31 9.08
C GLY A 24 -10.88 -4.18 8.20
N SER A 25 -11.08 -3.76 6.95
CA SER A 25 -10.00 -3.53 5.99
C SER A 25 -9.09 -2.39 6.44
N LYS A 26 -9.65 -1.33 7.03
CA LYS A 26 -8.89 -0.20 7.60
C LYS A 26 -7.91 -0.65 8.67
N LYS A 27 -8.37 -1.47 9.63
CA LYS A 27 -7.51 -2.03 10.69
C LYS A 27 -6.36 -2.86 10.11
N ILE A 28 -6.62 -3.65 9.06
CA ILE A 28 -5.59 -4.47 8.42
C ILE A 28 -4.55 -3.58 7.72
N ALA A 29 -4.98 -2.57 6.97
CA ALA A 29 -4.07 -1.64 6.29
C ALA A 29 -3.15 -0.91 7.28
N LEU A 30 -3.72 -0.38 8.37
CA LEU A 30 -2.94 0.26 9.44
C LEU A 30 -1.97 -0.71 10.12
N LYS A 31 -2.42 -1.95 10.41
CA LYS A 31 -1.56 -2.99 11.01
C LYS A 31 -0.36 -3.34 10.11
N ASN A 32 -0.50 -3.22 8.80
CA ASN A 32 0.57 -3.48 7.83
C ASN A 32 1.49 -2.27 7.59
N GLY A 33 1.30 -1.17 8.33
CA GLY A 33 2.12 0.04 8.25
C GLY A 33 1.73 0.98 7.11
N MET A 34 0.52 0.86 6.58
CA MET A 34 0.00 1.82 5.59
C MET A 34 -0.59 3.04 6.30
N HIS A 35 -0.55 4.21 5.65
CA HIS A 35 -1.16 5.44 6.14
C HIS A 35 -2.17 5.99 5.12
N LEU A 36 -3.18 6.71 5.61
CA LEU A 36 -4.16 7.37 4.75
C LEU A 36 -3.48 8.54 4.01
N GLU A 37 -3.53 8.54 2.69
CA GLU A 37 -3.05 9.65 1.87
C GLU A 37 -4.18 10.61 1.50
N LYS A 38 -5.31 10.08 1.04
CA LYS A 38 -6.45 10.88 0.57
C LYS A 38 -7.74 10.09 0.58
N THR A 39 -8.85 10.80 0.51
CA THR A 39 -10.18 10.23 0.26
C THR A 39 -10.66 10.73 -1.10
N ILE A 40 -11.16 9.82 -1.94
CA ILE A 40 -11.66 10.13 -3.28
C ILE A 40 -13.05 9.54 -3.48
N GLU A 41 -13.79 10.10 -4.42
CA GLU A 41 -14.99 9.48 -4.97
C GLU A 41 -14.59 8.59 -6.16
N MET A 42 -15.01 7.33 -6.15
CA MET A 42 -14.78 6.35 -7.20
C MET A 42 -16.07 5.58 -7.44
N ASP A 43 -16.61 5.64 -8.66
CA ASP A 43 -17.88 5.00 -9.05
C ASP A 43 -19.05 5.33 -8.10
N GLY A 44 -19.15 6.60 -7.67
CA GLY A 44 -20.19 7.07 -6.75
C GLY A 44 -20.02 6.61 -5.30
N LYS A 45 -18.85 6.04 -4.94
CA LYS A 45 -18.51 5.61 -3.58
C LYS A 45 -17.34 6.41 -3.05
N MET A 46 -17.41 6.79 -1.77
CA MET A 46 -16.27 7.38 -1.06
C MET A 46 -15.28 6.29 -0.64
N VAL A 47 -14.01 6.49 -0.98
CA VAL A 47 -12.92 5.53 -0.79
C VAL A 47 -11.72 6.23 -0.17
N GLU A 48 -11.18 5.66 0.90
CA GLU A 48 -9.93 6.02 1.57
C GLU A 48 -8.75 5.31 0.88
N ILE A 49 -7.74 6.08 0.42
CA ILE A 49 -6.52 5.55 -0.22
C ILE A 49 -5.41 5.44 0.82
N TYR A 50 -5.04 4.22 1.16
CA TYR A 50 -3.95 3.89 2.08
C TYR A 50 -2.70 3.50 1.31
N VAL A 51 -1.53 4.01 1.71
CA VAL A 51 -0.26 3.75 1.02
C VAL A 51 0.87 3.37 1.96
N LYS A 52 1.82 2.59 1.44
CA LYS A 52 3.09 2.25 2.08
C LYS A 52 4.19 2.33 1.03
N LEU A 53 5.23 3.12 1.30
CA LEU A 53 6.43 3.14 0.47
C LEU A 53 7.26 1.90 0.78
N ASN A 54 7.83 1.29 -0.25
CA ASN A 54 8.80 0.23 -0.06
C ASN A 54 10.15 0.90 0.19
N SER A 55 10.71 0.72 1.38
CA SER A 55 12.11 1.05 1.64
C SER A 55 12.92 -0.04 0.95
N PHE A 56 13.29 0.18 -0.30
CA PHE A 56 14.41 -0.57 -0.85
C PHE A 56 15.61 -0.16 0.01
N GLU A 57 16.13 -1.08 0.82
CA GLU A 57 17.53 -0.99 1.20
C GLU A 57 18.27 -1.00 -0.14
N GLU A 58 18.89 0.13 -0.51
CA GLU A 58 19.88 0.15 -1.57
C GLU A 58 20.98 -0.81 -1.10
N ASP A 59 20.91 -2.08 -1.52
CA ASP A 59 22.08 -2.94 -1.55
C ASP A 59 23.05 -2.29 -2.55
N GLU A 60 23.87 -1.36 -2.05
CA GLU A 60 25.12 -0.93 -2.68
C GLU A 60 26.04 -2.16 -2.78
N THR A 61 25.74 -3.04 -3.73
CA THR A 61 26.68 -4.05 -4.24
C THR A 61 26.77 -3.91 -5.75
N GLU A 62 27.10 -2.70 -6.21
CA GLU A 62 27.93 -2.61 -7.42
C GLU A 62 29.38 -2.84 -7.01
N ALA A 63 29.74 -4.12 -7.03
CA ALA A 63 31.11 -4.52 -7.27
C ALA A 63 31.51 -4.03 -8.67
N LEU A 64 32.51 -3.15 -8.75
CA LEU A 64 33.44 -3.01 -9.88
C LEU A 64 34.68 -2.22 -9.47
#